data_AF-A0A2A5E6P8-F1
#
_entry.id   AF-A0A2A5E6P8-F1
#
_cell.length_a   1.000
_cell.length_b   1.000
_cell.length_c   1.000
_cell.angle_alpha   90.00
_cell.angle_beta   90.00
_cell.angle_gamma   90.00
#
_symmetry.space_group_name_H-M   'P 1'
#
loop_
_entity.id
_entity.type
_entity.pdbx_description
1 polymer ?
#
loop_
_entity_poly.entity_id
_entity_poly.type
_entity_poly.pdbx_seq_one_letter_code
_entity_poly.pdbx_strand_id
1 'polypeptide(L)'
;MLTFNFYLIKSNMRDFIVADDNTPLVKYEAYGPITVGTLFNTSMLDGMTVTNFGNQVVGYVEKNPGIQLMLNFKNVQYLSSAALTELIRIDEAAKAGNGKVRLCNLCNDIEKVFEITKFDKLFEIHKGEPMETSLKKFRRSVEISQEEAAWEERNKNF
;
A
#
# COMPACT_ATOMS: atom_id res chain seq x y z
N MET A 1 17.38 -20.96 -38.18
CA MET A 1 17.31 -20.95 -36.70
C MET A 1 18.52 -20.18 -36.21
N LEU A 2 18.39 -18.86 -36.06
CA LEU A 2 19.48 -17.98 -35.62
C LEU A 2 18.92 -17.03 -34.58
N THR A 3 19.36 -17.23 -33.34
CA THR A 3 19.17 -16.36 -32.18
C THR A 3 20.01 -15.10 -32.38
N PHE A 4 19.37 -13.93 -32.44
CA PHE A 4 20.07 -12.64 -32.39
C PHE A 4 19.78 -11.95 -31.07
N ASN A 5 20.80 -11.95 -30.22
CA ASN A 5 20.90 -11.22 -28.98
C ASN A 5 21.35 -9.79 -29.33
N PHE A 6 20.52 -8.79 -29.04
CA PHE A 6 20.88 -7.37 -29.23
C PHE A 6 21.06 -6.74 -27.86
N TYR A 7 22.31 -6.69 -27.39
CA TYR A 7 22.73 -5.82 -26.30
C TYR A 7 23.67 -4.76 -26.88
N LEU A 8 23.38 -3.50 -26.54
CA LEU A 8 24.17 -2.28 -26.75
C LEU A 8 24.25 -1.73 -28.20
N ILE A 9 23.57 -0.62 -28.44
CA ILE A 9 24.15 0.73 -28.64
C ILE A 9 23.00 1.67 -29.04
N LYS A 10 22.68 2.64 -28.18
CA LYS A 10 22.48 4.05 -28.57
C LYS A 10 22.48 4.93 -27.33
N SER A 11 23.63 5.57 -27.11
CA SER A 11 23.81 6.69 -26.20
C SER A 11 23.14 7.94 -26.80
N ASN A 12 22.53 8.76 -25.94
CA ASN A 12 21.96 10.10 -26.15
C ASN A 12 20.69 10.23 -27.01
N MET A 13 19.53 9.99 -26.36
CA MET A 13 18.32 10.80 -26.56
C MET A 13 17.35 10.51 -25.42
N ARG A 14 17.12 11.51 -24.53
CA ARG A 14 16.10 11.58 -23.47
C ARG A 14 15.28 10.30 -23.29
N ASP A 15 15.59 9.57 -22.23
CA ASP A 15 14.89 8.35 -21.82
C ASP A 15 13.39 8.62 -21.69
N PHE A 16 12.65 8.39 -22.77
CA PHE A 16 11.25 8.01 -22.69
C PHE A 16 11.26 6.59 -22.12
N ILE A 17 11.37 6.49 -20.80
CA ILE A 17 10.99 5.27 -20.10
C ILE A 17 9.50 5.12 -20.38
N VAL A 18 9.17 4.30 -21.37
CA VAL A 18 7.86 3.65 -21.40
C VAL A 18 7.83 2.86 -20.10
N ALA A 19 7.03 3.31 -19.13
CA ALA A 19 6.80 2.56 -17.92
C ALA A 19 6.29 1.18 -18.34
N ASP A 20 7.12 0.15 -18.17
CA ASP A 20 6.67 -1.23 -18.31
C ASP A 20 5.65 -1.47 -17.19
N ASP A 21 4.40 -1.77 -17.59
CA ASP A 21 3.29 -2.03 -16.68
C ASP A 21 3.60 -3.18 -15.70
N ASN A 22 4.61 -4.02 -15.97
CA ASN A 22 5.06 -5.07 -15.04
C ASN A 22 6.13 -4.62 -14.03
N THR A 23 6.55 -3.35 -14.04
CA THR A 23 7.54 -2.88 -13.07
C THR A 23 6.89 -2.83 -11.68
N PRO A 24 7.45 -3.53 -10.67
CA PRO A 24 6.90 -3.49 -9.33
C PRO A 24 6.98 -2.07 -8.77
N LEU A 25 5.84 -1.51 -8.38
CA LEU A 25 5.77 -0.20 -7.74
C LEU A 25 5.92 -0.29 -6.22
N VAL A 26 5.60 -1.46 -5.67
CA VAL A 26 5.56 -1.74 -4.22
C VAL A 26 6.45 -2.91 -3.88
N LYS A 27 7.31 -2.73 -2.86
CA LYS A 27 8.12 -3.80 -2.26
C LYS A 27 7.50 -4.20 -0.93
N TYR A 28 7.28 -5.49 -0.73
CA TYR A 28 6.66 -6.03 0.48
C TYR A 28 7.69 -6.66 1.41
N GLU A 29 7.60 -6.35 2.70
CA GLU A 29 8.47 -6.89 3.75
C GLU A 29 7.63 -7.26 4.99
N ALA A 30 7.93 -8.38 5.64
CA ALA A 30 7.19 -8.88 6.79
C ALA A 30 7.75 -8.38 8.13
N TYR A 31 6.87 -7.92 9.01
CA TYR A 31 7.18 -7.38 10.34
C TYR A 31 6.32 -8.06 11.42
N GLY A 32 6.50 -9.37 11.57
CA GLY A 32 5.63 -10.22 12.37
C GLY A 32 4.27 -10.40 11.67
N PRO A 33 3.14 -10.09 12.30
CA PRO A 33 1.82 -10.25 11.69
C PRO A 33 1.49 -9.17 10.65
N ILE A 34 2.30 -8.12 10.56
CA ILE A 34 2.09 -6.99 9.64
C ILE A 34 2.98 -7.16 8.42
N THR A 35 2.41 -6.98 7.24
CA THR A 35 3.16 -6.81 6.00
C THR A 35 3.27 -5.32 5.68
N VAL A 36 4.47 -4.85 5.32
CA VAL A 36 4.71 -3.46 4.93
C VAL A 36 4.98 -3.39 3.44
N GLY A 37 4.10 -2.73 2.70
CA GLY A 37 4.27 -2.42 1.28
C GLY A 37 4.85 -1.02 1.11
N THR A 38 6.13 -0.92 0.72
CA THR A 38 6.80 0.36 0.48
C THR A 38 6.79 0.71 -1.00
N LEU A 39 6.24 1.88 -1.34
CA LEU A 39 6.31 2.42 -2.70
C LEU A 39 7.73 2.90 -2.98
N PHE A 40 8.38 2.43 -4.05
CA PHE A 40 9.80 2.70 -4.30
C PHE A 40 10.17 3.17 -5.70
N ASN A 41 9.33 2.89 -6.70
CA ASN A 41 9.56 3.28 -8.09
C ASN A 41 8.69 4.44 -8.55
N THR A 42 8.07 5.18 -7.63
CA THR A 42 7.29 6.37 -7.96
C THR A 42 7.30 7.39 -6.82
N SER A 43 7.36 8.68 -7.20
CA SER A 43 7.12 9.81 -6.31
C SER A 43 5.75 10.46 -6.50
N MET A 44 5.01 10.07 -7.54
CA MET A 44 3.69 10.63 -7.86
C MET A 44 2.72 9.49 -8.18
N LEU A 45 1.59 9.41 -7.48
CA LEU A 45 0.49 8.53 -7.87
C LEU A 45 -0.54 9.33 -8.67
N ASP A 46 -0.33 9.34 -9.97
CA ASP A 46 -1.08 10.11 -10.97
C ASP A 46 -1.70 9.21 -12.05
N GLY A 47 -2.34 9.82 -13.06
CA GLY A 47 -3.04 9.07 -14.11
C GLY A 47 -2.20 8.02 -14.87
N MET A 48 -0.86 8.09 -14.83
CA MET A 48 0.00 7.11 -15.49
C MET A 48 0.32 5.90 -14.59
N THR A 49 0.53 6.14 -13.30
CA THR A 49 1.05 5.12 -12.36
C THR A 49 -0.03 4.55 -11.43
N VAL A 50 -1.13 5.28 -11.25
CA VAL A 50 -2.12 5.02 -10.21
C VAL A 50 -2.89 3.72 -10.42
N THR A 51 -3.29 3.42 -11.65
CA THR A 51 -4.04 2.19 -11.98
C THR A 51 -3.16 0.96 -11.79
N ASN A 52 -1.89 1.04 -12.19
CA ASN A 52 -0.95 -0.07 -12.00
C ASN A 52 -0.68 -0.30 -10.51
N PHE A 53 -0.44 0.77 -9.73
CA PHE A 53 -0.32 0.69 -8.28
C PHE A 53 -1.54 0.01 -7.65
N GLY A 54 -2.74 0.49 -8.00
CA GLY A 54 -4.00 -0.07 -7.53
C GLY A 54 -4.14 -1.56 -7.84
N ASN A 55 -3.87 -1.97 -9.08
CA ASN A 55 -3.98 -3.36 -9.51
C ASN A 55 -2.95 -4.28 -8.80
N GLN A 56 -1.70 -3.82 -8.66
CA GLN A 56 -0.66 -4.60 -7.97
C GLN A 56 -1.03 -4.82 -6.50
N VAL A 57 -1.48 -3.78 -5.80
CA VAL A 57 -1.82 -3.88 -4.38
C VAL A 57 -3.10 -4.69 -4.16
N VAL A 58 -4.15 -4.48 -4.97
CA VAL A 58 -5.37 -5.29 -4.92
C VAL A 58 -5.05 -6.77 -5.14
N GLY A 59 -4.31 -7.10 -6.20
CA GLY A 59 -3.92 -8.48 -6.47
C GLY A 59 -3.03 -9.09 -5.38
N TYR A 60 -2.27 -8.27 -4.64
CA TYR A 60 -1.51 -8.73 -3.48
C TYR A 60 -2.42 -9.03 -2.28
N VAL A 61 -3.38 -8.17 -1.95
CA VAL A 61 -4.28 -8.40 -0.81
C VAL A 61 -5.23 -9.56 -1.06
N GLU A 62 -5.75 -9.73 -2.27
CA GLU A 62 -6.64 -10.85 -2.63
C GLU A 62 -5.95 -12.22 -2.51
N LYS A 63 -4.63 -12.27 -2.78
CA LYS A 63 -3.82 -13.49 -2.60
C LYS A 63 -3.46 -13.78 -1.14
N ASN A 64 -3.68 -12.82 -0.23
CA ASN A 64 -3.32 -12.93 1.19
C ASN A 64 -4.53 -12.57 2.07
N PRO A 65 -5.54 -13.45 2.20
CA PRO A 65 -6.65 -13.24 3.12
C PRO A 65 -6.17 -13.01 4.56
N GLY A 66 -6.84 -12.11 5.29
CA GLY A 66 -6.52 -11.75 6.67
C GLY A 66 -5.33 -10.80 6.83
N ILE A 67 -4.76 -10.31 5.72
CA ILE A 67 -3.55 -9.48 5.74
C ILE A 67 -3.70 -8.23 6.60
N GLN A 68 -2.70 -7.96 7.43
CA GLN A 68 -2.52 -6.69 8.12
C GLN A 68 -1.50 -5.87 7.33
N LEU A 69 -1.97 -5.10 6.35
CA LEU A 69 -1.11 -4.38 5.40
C LEU A 69 -0.89 -2.93 5.85
N MET A 70 0.37 -2.51 5.92
CA MET A 70 0.73 -1.10 6.07
C MET A 70 1.43 -0.60 4.81
N LEU A 71 0.85 0.39 4.14
CA LEU A 71 1.43 1.02 2.96
C LEU A 71 2.30 2.21 3.38
N ASN A 72 3.55 2.17 2.98
CA ASN A 72 4.57 3.16 3.32
C ASN A 72 4.84 4.10 2.13
N PHE A 73 4.46 5.37 2.32
CA PHE A 73 4.51 6.43 1.31
C PHE A 73 5.78 7.29 1.39
N LYS A 74 6.83 6.85 2.07
CA LYS A 74 8.06 7.66 2.29
C LYS A 74 8.68 8.28 1.03
N ASN A 75 8.45 7.68 -0.14
CA ASN A 75 8.99 8.16 -1.42
C ASN A 75 7.96 8.96 -2.25
N VAL A 76 6.70 9.02 -1.81
CA VAL A 76 5.58 9.65 -2.53
C VAL A 76 5.39 11.08 -2.05
N GLN A 77 5.36 12.01 -3.00
CA GLN A 77 5.22 13.44 -2.77
C GLN A 77 3.89 13.99 -3.27
N TYR A 78 3.21 13.26 -4.17
CA TYR A 78 1.96 13.70 -4.76
C TYR A 78 0.95 12.56 -4.92
N LEU A 79 -0.31 12.84 -4.60
CA LEU A 79 -1.46 11.97 -4.87
C LEU A 79 -2.50 12.73 -5.71
N SER A 80 -2.93 12.11 -6.81
CA SER A 80 -4.08 12.55 -7.58
C SER A 80 -5.41 12.10 -6.93
N SER A 81 -6.54 12.67 -7.36
CA SER A 81 -7.87 12.20 -6.92
C SER A 81 -8.11 10.73 -7.28
N ALA A 82 -7.58 10.26 -8.41
CA ALA A 82 -7.63 8.85 -8.79
C ALA A 82 -6.89 7.96 -7.78
N ALA A 83 -5.81 8.45 -7.16
CA ALA A 83 -5.08 7.68 -6.16
C ALA A 83 -5.89 7.48 -4.89
N LEU A 84 -6.67 8.48 -4.49
CA LEU A 84 -7.61 8.35 -3.37
C LEU A 84 -8.68 7.28 -3.65
N THR A 85 -9.21 7.26 -4.88
CA THR A 85 -10.16 6.22 -5.31
C THR A 85 -9.53 4.82 -5.28
N GLU A 86 -8.29 4.69 -5.76
CA GLU A 86 -7.57 3.42 -5.72
C GLU A 86 -7.27 2.94 -4.29
N LEU A 87 -6.97 3.85 -3.38
CA LEU A 87 -6.80 3.50 -1.97
C LEU A 87 -8.09 2.96 -1.36
N ILE A 88 -9.26 3.53 -1.71
CA ILE A 88 -10.56 2.98 -1.26
C ILE A 88 -10.71 1.55 -1.76
N ARG A 89 -10.44 1.32 -3.05
CA ARG A 89 -10.55 -0.01 -3.66
C ARG A 89 -9.63 -1.04 -2.99
N ILE A 90 -8.40 -0.64 -2.65
CA ILE A 90 -7.45 -1.48 -1.92
C ILE A 90 -7.98 -1.85 -0.53
N ASP A 91 -8.52 -0.89 0.21
CA ASP A 91 -9.05 -1.12 1.56
C ASP A 91 -10.31 -2.00 1.53
N GLU A 92 -11.21 -1.79 0.57
CA GLU A 92 -12.39 -2.65 0.36
C GLU A 92 -11.98 -4.09 0.03
N ALA A 93 -11.01 -4.29 -0.87
CA ALA A 93 -10.51 -5.62 -1.23
C ALA A 93 -9.87 -6.33 -0.02
N ALA A 94 -9.09 -5.62 0.78
CA ALA A 94 -8.52 -6.18 2.00
C ALA A 94 -9.60 -6.56 3.02
N LYS A 95 -10.58 -5.68 3.25
CA LYS A 95 -11.71 -5.93 4.16
C LYS A 95 -12.55 -7.14 3.73
N ALA A 96 -12.77 -7.33 2.44
CA ALA A 96 -13.46 -8.51 1.91
C ALA A 96 -12.74 -9.83 2.28
N GLY A 97 -11.41 -9.78 2.40
CA GLY A 97 -10.58 -10.89 2.89
C GLY A 97 -10.39 -10.92 4.41
N ASN A 98 -11.14 -10.15 5.22
CA ASN A 98 -10.90 -9.93 6.66
C ASN A 98 -9.52 -9.33 7.00
N GLY A 99 -8.89 -8.65 6.04
CA GLY A 99 -7.67 -7.88 6.23
C GLY A 99 -7.94 -6.44 6.66
N LYS A 100 -6.86 -5.72 6.97
CA LYS A 100 -6.86 -4.29 7.30
C LYS A 100 -5.74 -3.58 6.57
N VAL A 101 -5.99 -2.35 6.12
CA VAL A 101 -4.99 -1.49 5.48
C VAL A 101 -4.76 -0.24 6.32
N ARG A 102 -3.49 0.15 6.50
CA ARG A 102 -3.09 1.41 7.15
C ARG A 102 -2.06 2.13 6.30
N LEU A 103 -1.98 3.45 6.44
CA LEU A 103 -1.03 4.29 5.71
C LEU A 103 -0.01 4.93 6.67
N CYS A 104 1.26 5.00 6.26
CA CYS A 104 2.32 5.67 7.03
C CYS A 104 3.29 6.45 6.12
N ASN A 105 4.06 7.36 6.75
CA ASN A 105 5.02 8.26 6.09
C ASN A 105 4.42 9.06 4.93
N LEU A 106 3.21 9.61 5.11
CA LEU A 106 2.66 10.59 4.18
C LEU A 106 3.45 11.90 4.35
N CYS A 107 3.78 12.59 3.25
CA CYS A 107 4.33 13.94 3.37
C CYS A 107 3.25 14.93 3.82
N ASN A 108 3.66 16.07 4.38
CA ASN A 108 2.74 17.07 4.94
C ASN A 108 1.64 17.51 3.96
N ASP A 109 1.95 17.62 2.67
CA ASP A 109 0.96 18.06 1.68
C ASP A 109 -0.08 16.96 1.40
N ILE A 110 0.33 15.69 1.39
CA ILE A 110 -0.59 14.56 1.30
C ILE A 110 -1.45 14.48 2.58
N GLU A 111 -0.87 14.65 3.77
CA GLU A 111 -1.65 14.65 5.02
C GLU A 111 -2.76 15.70 5.02
N LYS A 112 -2.49 16.91 4.49
CA LYS A 112 -3.50 17.96 4.32
C LYS A 112 -4.60 17.56 3.34
N VAL A 113 -4.27 16.89 2.24
CA VAL A 113 -5.26 16.39 1.28
C VAL A 113 -6.24 15.45 1.99
N PHE A 114 -5.73 14.51 2.80
CA PHE A 114 -6.58 13.58 3.56
C PHE A 114 -7.45 14.29 4.60
N GLU A 115 -6.95 15.34 5.24
CA GLU A 115 -7.69 16.15 6.21
C GLU A 115 -8.82 16.94 5.55
N ILE A 116 -8.54 17.63 4.43
CA ILE A 116 -9.53 18.43 3.69
C ILE A 116 -10.64 17.52 3.15
N THR A 117 -10.27 16.36 2.61
CA THR A 117 -11.21 15.42 1.99
C THR A 117 -11.96 14.56 3.01
N LYS A 118 -11.60 14.64 4.31
CA LYS A 118 -12.14 13.80 5.40
C LYS A 118 -11.92 12.30 5.18
N PHE A 119 -10.89 11.93 4.41
CA PHE A 119 -10.48 10.54 4.21
C PHE A 119 -9.76 9.95 5.43
N ASP A 120 -9.35 10.79 6.37
CA ASP A 120 -8.88 10.38 7.71
C ASP A 120 -9.91 9.54 8.49
N LYS A 121 -11.19 9.56 8.09
CA LYS A 121 -12.24 8.69 8.64
C LYS A 121 -12.34 7.32 7.97
N LEU A 122 -11.80 7.18 6.76
CA LEU A 122 -11.83 5.94 5.98
C LEU A 122 -10.55 5.12 6.18
N PHE A 123 -9.42 5.81 6.37
CA PHE A 123 -8.11 5.21 6.59
C PHE A 123 -7.56 5.58 7.96
N GLU A 124 -7.04 4.60 8.69
CA GLU A 124 -6.22 4.91 9.86
C GLU A 124 -4.85 5.40 9.38
N ILE A 125 -4.65 6.71 9.49
CA ILE A 125 -3.45 7.42 9.03
C ILE A 125 -2.66 7.87 10.26
N HIS A 126 -1.41 7.44 10.33
CA HIS A 126 -0.49 7.86 11.40
C HIS A 126 0.29 9.10 10.93
N LYS A 127 -0.29 10.28 11.17
CA LYS A 127 0.27 11.57 10.76
C LYS A 127 1.56 11.90 11.50
N GLY A 128 2.60 12.35 10.79
CA GLY A 128 3.84 12.90 11.35
C GLY A 128 4.69 11.93 12.18
N GLU A 129 4.42 10.63 12.11
CA GLU A 129 5.11 9.62 12.92
C GLU A 129 6.00 8.71 12.06
N PRO A 130 7.20 8.32 12.56
CA PRO A 130 8.04 7.33 11.90
C PRO A 130 7.34 5.97 11.77
N MET A 131 7.74 5.22 10.74
CA MET A 131 7.22 3.88 10.45
C MET A 131 7.21 2.95 11.66
N GLU A 132 8.25 2.99 12.50
CA GLU A 132 8.40 2.15 13.68
C GLU A 132 7.30 2.42 14.71
N THR A 133 6.88 3.67 14.86
CA THR A 133 5.79 4.08 15.75
C THR A 133 4.45 3.62 15.18
N SER A 134 4.22 3.82 13.88
CA SER A 134 3.01 3.33 13.19
C SER A 134 2.88 1.81 13.28
N LEU A 135 3.99 1.08 13.11
CA LEU A 135 4.03 -0.38 13.25
C LEU A 135 3.60 -0.85 14.65
N LYS A 136 4.11 -0.21 15.70
CA LYS A 136 3.75 -0.54 17.08
C LYS A 136 2.25 -0.33 17.35
N LYS A 137 1.69 0.78 16.88
CA LYS A 137 0.25 1.07 17.00
C LYS A 137 -0.60 0.06 16.25
N PHE A 138 -0.21 -0.27 15.01
CA PHE A 138 -0.90 -1.27 14.23
C PHE A 138 -0.85 -2.64 14.91
N ARG A 139 0.32 -3.07 15.39
CA ARG A 139 0.47 -4.35 16.08
C ARG A 139 -0.45 -4.46 17.29
N ARG A 140 -0.51 -3.42 18.12
CA ARG A 140 -1.41 -3.37 19.26
C ARG A 140 -2.89 -3.55 18.86
N SER A 141 -3.32 -2.92 17.77
CA SER A 141 -4.70 -3.08 17.28
C SER A 141 -5.00 -4.50 16.77
N VAL A 142 -3.99 -5.16 16.18
CA VAL A 142 -4.12 -6.54 15.67
C VAL A 142 -4.24 -7.51 16.82
N GLU A 143 -3.40 -7.37 17.85
CA GLU A 143 -3.43 -8.18 19.07
C GLU A 143 -4.80 -8.10 19.76
N ILE A 144 -5.33 -6.88 19.94
CA ILE A 144 -6.65 -6.66 20.55
C ILE A 144 -7.76 -7.37 19.74
N SER A 145 -7.80 -7.20 18.42
CA SER A 145 -8.82 -7.84 17.58
C SER A 145 -8.72 -9.38 17.60
N GLN A 146 -7.52 -9.94 17.73
CA GLN A 146 -7.32 -11.39 17.84
C GLN A 146 -7.77 -11.94 19.20
N GLU A 147 -7.49 -11.23 20.28
CA GLU A 147 -7.95 -11.60 21.63
C GLU A 147 -9.48 -11.56 21.75
N GLU A 148 -10.12 -10.53 21.19
CA GLU A 148 -11.58 -10.38 21.14
C GLU A 148 -12.22 -11.54 20.36
N ALA A 149 -11.71 -11.84 19.17
CA ALA A 149 -12.21 -12.96 18.36
C ALA A 149 -12.07 -14.30 19.10
N ALA A 150 -10.91 -14.54 19.74
CA ALA A 150 -10.67 -15.75 20.51
C ALA A 150 -11.58 -15.85 21.75
N TRP A 151 -11.94 -14.72 22.36
CA TRP A 151 -12.88 -14.67 23.48
C TRP A 151 -14.31 -15.00 23.05
N GLU A 152 -14.78 -14.44 21.94
CA GLU A 152 -16.11 -14.72 21.38
C GLU A 152 -16.27 -16.18 20.98
N GLU A 153 -15.25 -16.79 20.36
CA GLU A 153 -15.28 -18.18 19.93
C GLU A 153 -15.32 -19.16 21.11
N ARG A 154 -14.59 -18.86 22.20
CA ARG A 154 -14.66 -19.66 23.43
C ARG A 154 -16.06 -19.63 24.04
N ASN A 155 -16.72 -18.47 24.07
CA ASN A 155 -18.03 -18.31 24.71
C ASN A 155 -19.21 -18.84 23.88
N LYS A 156 -19.02 -19.14 22.59
CA LYS A 156 -20.02 -19.83 21.76
C LYS A 156 -20.08 -21.34 22.01
N ASN A 157 -19.04 -21.90 22.64
CA ASN A 157 -18.90 -23.33 22.89
C ASN A 157 -19.26 -23.75 24.34
N PHE A 158 -19.88 -22.84 25.10
CA PHE A 158 -20.51 -23.07 26.40
C PHE A 158 -22.00 -22.71 26.33
#